data_AF-A0A7C6K1A3-F1
#
_entry.id   AF-A0A7C6K1A3-F1
#
_cell.length_a   1.000
_cell.length_b   1.000
_cell.length_c   1.000
_cell.angle_alpha   90.00
_cell.angle_beta   90.00
_cell.angle_gamma   90.00
#
_symmetry.space_group_name_H-M   'P 1'
#
loop_
_entity.id
_entity.type
_entity.pdbx_description
1 polymer ?
#
loop_
_entity_poly.entity_id
_entity_poly.type
_entity_poly.pdbx_seq_one_letter_code
_entity_poly.pdbx_strand_id
1 'polypeptide(L)'
;MKLETIKKLAIASIAIYAALTILAIIFGLFVFSETLRLASVTPEELEASPFPYLRFLIVGTVIFALLISLVAIAYYVVYSFVLVGSTKFENKTIMILLIIGYLVGVVAIIGLIMTLAYKEQDESK
;
A
#
# COMPACT_ATOMS: atom_id res chain seq x y z
N MET A 1 -5.53 -10.05 21.67
CA MET A 1 -4.26 -9.36 21.39
C MET A 1 -4.16 -8.18 22.34
N LYS A 2 -3.01 -7.95 22.97
CA LYS A 2 -2.83 -6.81 23.88
C LYS A 2 -2.88 -5.50 23.08
N LEU A 3 -3.36 -4.41 23.69
CA LEU A 3 -3.43 -3.09 23.04
C LEU A 3 -2.08 -2.65 22.47
N GLU A 4 -0.99 -2.85 23.21
CA GLU A 4 0.37 -2.53 22.76
C GLU A 4 0.73 -3.24 21.44
N THR A 5 0.37 -4.52 21.30
CA THR A 5 0.59 -5.28 20.07
C THR A 5 -0.24 -4.73 18.91
N ILE A 6 -1.52 -4.39 19.15
CA ILE A 6 -2.38 -3.78 18.13
C ILE A 6 -1.77 -2.47 17.64
N LYS A 7 -1.25 -1.63 18.54
CA LYS A 7 -0.59 -0.37 18.19
C LYS A 7 0.69 -0.57 17.38
N LYS A 8 1.54 -1.54 17.75
CA LYS A 8 2.74 -1.88 16.96
C LYS A 8 2.38 -2.32 15.55
N LEU A 9 1.35 -3.15 15.39
CA LEU A 9 0.85 -3.58 14.09
C LEU A 9 0.24 -2.42 13.29
N ALA A 10 -0.42 -1.46 13.94
CA ALA A 10 -0.94 -0.27 13.29
C ALA A 10 0.19 0.63 12.77
N ILE A 11 1.27 0.83 13.53
CA ILE A 11 2.47 1.53 13.06
C ILE A 11 3.09 0.81 11.86
N ALA A 12 3.25 -0.51 11.95
CA ALA A 12 3.78 -1.31 10.85
C ALA A 12 2.90 -1.19 9.59
N SER A 13 1.57 -1.22 9.74
CA SER A 13 0.63 -1.04 8.63
C SER A 13 0.80 0.31 7.95
N ILE A 14 0.96 1.40 8.73
CA ILE A 14 1.21 2.74 8.19
C ILE A 14 2.54 2.78 7.43
N ALA A 15 3.61 2.21 8.00
CA ALA A 15 4.92 2.18 7.36
C ALA A 15 4.90 1.40 6.04
N ILE A 16 4.23 0.25 5.99
CA ILE A 16 4.11 -0.56 4.76
C ILE A 16 3.25 0.20 3.72
N TYR A 17 2.19 0.89 4.14
CA TYR A 17 1.39 1.72 3.25
C TYR A 17 2.20 2.88 2.65
N ALA A 18 3.06 3.52 3.45
CA ALA A 18 3.97 4.55 2.97
C ALA A 18 4.96 3.97 1.93
N ALA A 19 5.51 2.78 2.19
CA ALA A 19 6.38 2.08 1.24
C ALA A 19 5.65 1.75 -0.08
N LEU A 20 4.39 1.30 -0.03
CA LEU A 20 3.56 1.10 -1.21
C LEU A 20 3.38 2.37 -2.02
N THR A 21 3.11 3.48 -1.34
CA THR A 21 2.92 4.78 -1.99
C THR A 21 4.21 5.22 -2.70
N ILE A 22 5.36 5.06 -2.05
CA ILE A 22 6.67 5.37 -2.65
C ILE A 22 6.93 4.48 -3.88
N LEU A 23 6.68 3.18 -3.78
CA LEU A 23 6.85 2.26 -4.92
C LEU A 23 5.93 2.62 -6.09
N ALA A 24 4.68 3.02 -5.82
CA ALA A 24 3.74 3.46 -6.84
C ALA A 24 4.22 4.75 -7.54
N ILE A 25 4.79 5.70 -6.79
CA ILE A 25 5.39 6.93 -7.35
C ILE A 25 6.59 6.58 -8.24
N ILE A 26 7.51 5.75 -7.75
CA ILE A 26 8.69 5.31 -8.53
C ILE A 26 8.25 4.61 -9.80
N PHE A 27 7.25 3.73 -9.73
CA PHE A 27 6.71 3.04 -10.90
C PHE A 27 6.07 4.01 -11.88
N GLY A 28 5.29 4.99 -11.41
CA GLY A 28 4.72 6.04 -12.25
C GLY A 28 5.79 6.85 -12.99
N LEU A 29 6.88 7.21 -12.30
CA LEU A 29 8.03 7.88 -12.90
C LEU A 29 8.73 7.01 -13.96
N PHE A 30 8.90 5.71 -13.69
CA PHE A 30 9.48 4.76 -14.64
C PHE A 30 8.61 4.63 -15.91
N VAL A 31 7.31 4.44 -15.77
CA VAL A 31 6.40 4.35 -16.92
C VAL A 31 6.41 5.65 -17.72
N PHE A 32 6.39 6.80 -17.02
CA PHE A 32 6.46 8.10 -17.67
C PHE A 32 7.77 8.28 -18.45
N SER A 33 8.91 7.94 -17.87
CA SER A 33 10.21 8.07 -18.54
C SER A 33 10.32 7.16 -19.77
N GLU A 34 9.89 5.90 -19.67
CA GLU A 34 9.92 4.99 -20.80
C GLU A 34 8.93 5.38 -21.90
N THR A 35 7.77 5.96 -21.54
CA THR A 35 6.80 6.48 -22.51
C THR A 35 7.38 7.66 -23.29
N LEU A 36 8.06 8.60 -22.62
CA LEU A 36 8.73 9.72 -23.29
C LEU A 36 9.86 9.23 -24.20
N ARG A 37 10.62 8.23 -23.76
CA ARG A 37 11.67 7.61 -24.57
C ARG A 37 11.08 6.96 -25.82
N LEU A 38 10.02 6.17 -25.70
CA LEU A 38 9.31 5.57 -26.84
C LEU A 38 8.78 6.63 -27.81
N ALA A 39 8.23 7.74 -27.30
CA ALA A 39 7.74 8.83 -28.14
C ALA A 39 8.84 9.59 -28.89
N SER A 40 10.10 9.48 -28.46
CA SER A 40 11.26 10.12 -29.11
C SER A 40 11.93 9.27 -30.20
N VAL A 41 11.50 8.01 -30.39
CA VAL A 41 12.04 7.10 -31.41
C VAL A 41 11.30 7.31 -32.74
N THR A 42 12.03 7.38 -33.85
CA THR A 42 11.39 7.56 -35.18
C THR A 42 10.73 6.25 -35.65
N PRO A 43 9.74 6.30 -36.56
CA PRO A 43 9.11 5.11 -37.10
C PRO A 43 10.10 4.12 -37.73
N GLU A 44 11.15 4.61 -38.41
CA GLU A 44 12.16 3.74 -39.03
C GLU A 44 13.01 2.97 -38.00
N GLU A 45 13.35 3.60 -36.87
CA GLU A 45 14.10 2.97 -35.77
C GLU A 45 13.25 1.91 -35.04
N LEU A 46 11.94 2.18 -34.93
CA LEU A 46 10.96 1.26 -34.36
C LEU A 46 10.73 0.03 -35.25
N GLU A 47 10.71 0.19 -36.58
CA GLU A 47 10.59 -0.93 -37.53
C GLU A 47 11.85 -1.80 -37.59
N ALA A 48 13.04 -1.19 -37.49
CA ALA A 48 14.31 -1.91 -37.54
C ALA A 48 14.56 -2.76 -36.28
N SER A 49 14.03 -2.35 -35.11
CA SER A 49 14.24 -3.06 -33.85
C SER A 49 13.16 -2.70 -32.81
N PRO A 50 11.92 -3.23 -32.93
CA PRO A 50 10.84 -2.92 -32.00
C PRO A 50 11.03 -3.58 -30.62
N PHE A 51 11.73 -4.71 -30.57
CA PHE A 51 11.78 -5.60 -29.41
C PHE A 51 12.54 -5.08 -28.18
N PRO A 52 13.66 -4.34 -28.26
CA PRO A 52 14.43 -3.95 -27.06
C PRO A 52 13.66 -2.98 -26.16
N TYR A 53 13.05 -1.93 -26.72
CA TYR A 53 12.36 -0.89 -25.96
C TYR A 53 11.09 -1.42 -25.29
N LEU A 54 10.30 -2.20 -26.02
CA LEU A 54 9.14 -2.91 -25.47
C LEU A 54 9.52 -3.94 -24.41
N ARG A 55 10.65 -4.65 -24.58
CA ARG A 55 11.13 -5.62 -23.59
C ARG A 55 11.52 -4.96 -22.27
N PHE A 56 12.18 -3.80 -22.29
CA PHE A 56 12.52 -3.07 -21.06
C PHE A 56 11.27 -2.59 -20.33
N LEU A 57 10.29 -2.04 -21.06
CA LEU A 57 9.01 -1.63 -20.49
C LEU A 57 8.28 -2.84 -19.86
N ILE A 58 8.14 -3.95 -20.60
CA ILE A 58 7.45 -5.17 -20.12
C ILE A 58 8.17 -5.77 -18.90
N VAL A 59 9.48 -5.98 -18.96
CA VAL A 59 10.25 -6.57 -17.86
C VAL A 59 10.21 -5.67 -16.63
N GLY A 60 10.37 -4.35 -16.82
CA GLY A 60 10.25 -3.37 -15.74
C GLY A 60 8.86 -3.42 -15.10
N THR A 61 7.79 -3.37 -15.90
CA THR A 61 6.41 -3.47 -15.41
C THR A 61 6.15 -4.76 -14.64
N VAL A 62 6.65 -5.90 -15.11
CA VAL A 62 6.49 -7.19 -14.40
C VAL A 62 7.19 -7.16 -13.04
N ILE A 63 8.44 -6.68 -12.98
CA ILE A 63 9.20 -6.60 -11.72
C ILE A 63 8.50 -5.67 -10.74
N PHE A 64 8.08 -4.48 -11.18
CA PHE A 64 7.36 -3.54 -10.32
C PHE A 64 6.02 -4.09 -9.86
N ALA A 65 5.26 -4.75 -10.74
CA ALA A 65 3.99 -5.37 -10.39
C ALA A 65 4.17 -6.45 -9.31
N LEU A 66 5.21 -7.28 -9.43
CA LEU A 66 5.53 -8.30 -8.41
C LEU A 66 5.92 -7.67 -7.07
N LEU A 67 6.77 -6.63 -7.08
CA LEU A 67 7.16 -5.91 -5.87
C LEU A 67 5.97 -5.24 -5.18
N ILE A 68 5.15 -4.50 -5.94
CA ILE A 68 3.93 -3.86 -5.42
C ILE A 68 2.99 -4.92 -4.85
N SER A 69 2.79 -6.04 -5.56
CA SER A 69 1.92 -7.13 -5.10
C SER A 69 2.40 -7.72 -3.77
N LEU A 70 3.70 -7.97 -3.64
CA LEU A 70 4.28 -8.53 -2.42
C LEU A 70 4.12 -7.59 -1.22
N VAL A 71 4.40 -6.30 -1.41
CA VAL A 71 4.24 -5.30 -0.34
C VAL A 71 2.75 -5.08 -0.04
N ALA A 72 1.87 -5.16 -1.03
CA ALA A 72 0.42 -5.04 -0.85
C ALA A 72 -0.15 -6.19 -0.02
N ILE A 73 0.29 -7.43 -0.31
CA ILE A 73 -0.07 -8.60 0.50
C ILE A 73 0.40 -8.41 1.94
N ALA A 74 1.66 -7.99 2.14
CA ALA A 74 2.18 -7.72 3.48
C ALA A 74 1.35 -6.66 4.22
N TYR A 75 0.97 -5.58 3.53
CA TYR A 75 0.08 -4.56 4.07
C TYR A 75 -1.25 -5.15 4.52
N TYR A 76 -1.96 -5.85 3.63
CA TYR A 76 -3.29 -6.38 3.93
C TYR A 76 -3.27 -7.42 5.06
N VAL A 77 -2.22 -8.23 5.16
CA VAL A 77 -2.05 -9.19 6.27
C VAL A 77 -1.90 -8.46 7.60
N VAL A 78 -0.97 -7.49 7.69
CA VAL A 78 -0.75 -6.74 8.94
C VAL A 78 -1.98 -5.91 9.29
N TYR A 79 -2.60 -5.27 8.30
CA TYR A 79 -3.83 -4.49 8.44
C TYR A 79 -5.01 -5.35 8.94
N SER A 80 -5.15 -6.57 8.43
CA SER A 80 -6.14 -7.55 8.91
C SER A 80 -5.96 -7.85 10.40
N PHE A 81 -4.72 -8.03 10.86
CA PHE A 81 -4.47 -8.26 12.28
C PHE A 81 -4.85 -7.06 13.15
N VAL A 82 -4.61 -5.83 12.67
CA VAL A 82 -5.07 -4.62 13.37
C VAL A 82 -6.59 -4.60 13.47
N LEU A 83 -7.28 -4.87 12.36
CA LEU A 83 -8.75 -4.95 12.33
C LEU A 83 -9.28 -6.00 13.31
N VAL A 84 -8.76 -7.22 13.26
CA VAL A 84 -9.15 -8.31 14.17
C VAL A 84 -8.90 -7.90 15.63
N GLY A 85 -7.79 -7.22 15.92
CA GLY A 85 -7.51 -6.64 17.23
C GLY A 85 -8.54 -5.60 17.67
N SER A 86 -8.94 -4.73 16.75
CA SER A 86 -9.89 -3.64 16.99
C SER A 86 -11.32 -4.10 17.28
N THR A 87 -11.67 -5.35 16.96
CA THR A 87 -12.99 -5.92 17.27
C THR A 87 -13.28 -5.94 18.77
N LYS A 88 -12.22 -5.99 19.60
CA LYS A 88 -12.29 -5.97 21.06
C LYS A 88 -12.46 -4.58 21.65
N PHE A 89 -12.29 -3.51 20.86
CA PHE A 89 -12.51 -2.16 21.36
C PHE A 89 -14.00 -1.94 21.62
N GLU A 90 -14.33 -1.25 22.71
CA GLU A 90 -15.70 -0.87 23.02
C GLU A 90 -16.28 0.02 21.93
N ASN A 91 -15.52 1.03 21.52
CA ASN A 91 -15.90 1.93 20.43
C ASN A 91 -15.68 1.27 19.06
N LYS A 92 -16.79 0.93 18.39
CA LYS A 92 -16.78 0.29 17.07
C LYS A 92 -16.44 1.21 15.90
N THR A 93 -16.36 2.53 16.10
CA THR A 93 -16.00 3.48 15.04
C THR A 93 -14.65 3.14 14.41
N ILE A 94 -13.65 2.76 15.21
CA ILE A 94 -12.32 2.38 14.71
C ILE A 94 -12.43 1.15 13.80
N MET A 95 -13.18 0.13 14.23
CA MET A 95 -13.39 -1.08 13.44
C MET A 95 -14.10 -0.78 12.12
N ILE A 96 -15.13 0.08 12.14
CA ILE A 96 -15.86 0.49 10.92
C ILE A 96 -14.94 1.23 9.95
N LEU A 97 -14.14 2.18 10.44
CA LEU A 97 -13.16 2.89 9.62
C LEU A 97 -12.13 1.93 9.03
N LEU A 98 -11.68 0.93 9.79
CA LEU A 98 -10.75 -0.07 9.28
C LEU A 98 -11.41 -0.99 8.22
N ILE A 99 -12.70 -1.29 8.33
CA ILE A 99 -13.43 -2.06 7.30
C ILE A 99 -13.57 -1.24 6.02
N ILE A 100 -14.06 0.01 6.12
CA ILE A 100 -14.20 0.91 4.97
C ILE A 100 -12.82 1.21 4.35
N GLY A 101 -11.78 1.23 5.17
CA GLY A 101 -10.39 1.42 4.77
C GLY A 101 -9.87 0.39 3.77
N TYR A 102 -10.43 -0.84 3.73
CA TYR A 102 -10.09 -1.80 2.67
C TYR A 102 -10.40 -1.29 1.27
N LEU A 103 -11.46 -0.48 1.14
CA LEU A 103 -11.91 0.09 -0.12
C LEU A 103 -11.31 1.47 -0.36
N VAL A 104 -11.09 2.24 0.71
CA VAL A 104 -10.66 3.64 0.64
C VAL A 104 -9.38 3.84 1.45
N GLY A 105 -8.23 3.93 0.77
CA GLY A 105 -6.91 4.01 1.42
C GLY A 105 -6.76 5.17 2.42
N VAL A 106 -7.33 6.35 2.13
CA VAL A 106 -7.30 7.49 3.07
C VAL A 106 -8.05 7.16 4.37
N VAL A 107 -9.19 6.48 4.27
CA VAL A 107 -9.98 6.05 5.45
C VAL A 107 -9.20 5.01 6.25
N ALA A 108 -8.43 4.14 5.57
CA ALA A 108 -7.57 3.17 6.23
C ALA A 108 -6.54 3.85 7.15
N ILE A 109 -5.90 4.92 6.68
CA ILE A 109 -4.95 5.70 7.47
C ILE A 109 -5.62 6.34 8.69
N ILE A 110 -6.82 6.92 8.53
CA ILE A 110 -7.57 7.49 9.65
C ILE A 110 -7.88 6.41 10.71
N GLY A 111 -8.38 5.25 10.29
CA GLY A 111 -8.66 4.13 11.20
C GLY A 111 -7.41 3.63 11.95
N LEU A 112 -6.27 3.56 11.27
CA LEU A 112 -4.99 3.20 11.88
C LEU A 112 -4.52 4.26 12.89
N ILE A 113 -4.62 5.55 12.56
CA ILE A 113 -4.28 6.64 13.49
C ILE A 113 -5.18 6.61 14.73
N MET A 114 -6.49 6.43 14.55
CA MET A 114 -7.41 6.31 15.68
C MET A 114 -7.11 5.09 16.54
N THR A 115 -6.64 3.98 15.95
CA THR A 115 -6.15 2.81 16.69
C THR A 115 -4.95 3.15 17.58
N LEU A 116 -4.03 4.01 17.12
CA LEU A 116 -2.90 4.48 17.93
C LEU A 116 -3.35 5.38 19.07
N ALA A 117 -4.33 6.25 18.81
CA ALA A 117 -4.88 7.18 19.78
C ALA A 117 -5.79 6.50 20.83
N TYR A 118 -6.30 5.30 20.53
CA TYR A 118 -7.18 4.56 21.44
C TYR A 118 -6.50 4.30 22.80
N LYS A 119 -7.23 4.56 23.87
CA LYS A 119 -6.87 4.21 25.25
C LYS A 119 -7.99 3.29 25.75
N GLU A 120 -7.63 2.15 26.33
CA GLU A 120 -8.58 1.40 27.14
C GLU A 120 -9.01 2.32 28.29
N GLN A 121 -10.32 2.53 28.46
CA GLN A 121 -10.80 3.09 29.72
C GLN A 121 -10.44 2.05 30.79
N ASP A 122 -9.73 2.48 31.84
CA ASP A 122 -9.57 1.65 33.03
C ASP A 122 -10.99 1.26 33.51
N GLU A 123 -11.33 -0.02 33.41
CA GLU A 123 -12.50 -0.62 34.05
C GLU A 123 -12.28 -0.69 35.59
N SER A 124 -11.81 0.39 36.21
CA SER A 124 -11.81 0.56 37.67
C SER A 124 -13.07 1.31 38.08
N LYS A 125 -14.19 0.60 38.14
CA LYS A 125 -15.31 0.95 39.01
C LYS A 125 -15.57 -0.20 39.96
#